data_AF-A0A819UDJ9-F1
#
_entry.id   AF-A0A819UDJ9-F1
#
_cell.length_a   1.000
_cell.length_b   1.000
_cell.length_c   1.000
_cell.angle_alpha   90.00
_cell.angle_beta   90.00
_cell.angle_gamma   90.00
#
_symmetry.space_group_name_H-M   'P 1'
#
loop_
_entity.id
_entity.type
_entity.pdbx_description
1 polymer ?
#
loop_
_entity_poly.entity_id
_entity_poly.type
_entity_poly.pdbx_seq_one_letter_code
_entity_poly.pdbx_strand_id
1 'polypeptide(L)'
;MNFSFPKVRCAANDRRFISPAVESLIKEIKKHIRNKELAWLFENCFPNTLDTTVEFHINTTVRHQPDTYVITGDIDAMWLRDSSAQVHPYLPLMRQDAQLRLLIEGVLLRQCLCIQRDPYANAHYKYTNRTSEWQRMDQTDMRPGVHERKWELDSLCYRQNDHIVHEIHKASPNACNGLYIKDYQEKKEKQMNKLASHNVTSSKVKHKIIQEFHSEADLIVNENTMNLNKIVQATIDTVQAQLEQQFGVDSSKDKKTSGKLSIIYS
;
A
#
# COMPACT_ATOMS: atom_id res chain seq x y z
N MET A 1 -29.20 -32.86 -4.58
CA MET A 1 -28.10 -32.97 -5.56
C MET A 1 -26.79 -33.01 -4.79
N ASN A 2 -25.95 -34.01 -5.06
CA ASN A 2 -24.62 -34.13 -4.44
C ASN A 2 -23.65 -33.30 -5.29
N PHE A 3 -23.59 -31.98 -5.04
CA PHE A 3 -22.66 -31.11 -5.76
C PHE A 3 -21.24 -31.42 -5.29
N SER A 4 -20.45 -32.06 -6.16
CA SER A 4 -19.01 -32.19 -5.97
C SER A 4 -18.36 -30.86 -6.36
N PHE A 5 -17.70 -30.19 -5.41
CA PHE A 5 -17.08 -28.90 -5.68
C PHE A 5 -15.77 -29.07 -6.48
N PRO A 6 -15.53 -28.28 -7.54
CA PRO A 6 -14.32 -28.40 -8.34
C PRO A 6 -13.09 -27.90 -7.59
N LYS A 7 -11.92 -28.46 -7.91
CA LYS A 7 -10.64 -27.94 -7.40
C LYS A 7 -10.21 -26.75 -8.26
N VAL A 8 -10.25 -25.54 -7.69
CA VAL A 8 -9.95 -24.29 -8.42
C VAL A 8 -8.70 -23.57 -7.92
N ARG A 9 -8.27 -23.83 -6.69
CA ARG A 9 -6.98 -23.38 -6.18
C ARG A 9 -5.84 -24.06 -6.96
N CYS A 10 -4.79 -23.30 -7.32
CA CYS A 10 -3.65 -23.85 -8.04
C CYS A 10 -2.97 -25.00 -7.27
N ALA A 11 -2.30 -25.88 -8.01
CA ALA A 11 -1.60 -27.00 -7.40
C ALA A 11 -0.49 -26.49 -6.47
N ALA A 12 -0.14 -27.27 -5.45
CA ALA A 12 0.78 -26.82 -4.41
C ALA A 12 2.13 -26.32 -4.95
N ASN A 13 2.64 -26.94 -6.02
CA ASN A 13 3.91 -26.58 -6.65
C ASN A 13 3.83 -25.33 -7.53
N ASP A 14 2.62 -24.89 -7.90
CA ASP A 14 2.38 -23.71 -8.74
C ASP A 14 2.03 -22.48 -7.90
N ARG A 15 1.94 -22.61 -6.57
CA ARG A 15 1.66 -21.51 -5.65
C ARG A 15 2.88 -20.62 -5.54
N ARG A 16 2.68 -19.31 -5.68
CA ARG A 16 3.78 -18.33 -5.61
C ARG A 16 4.37 -18.19 -4.20
N PHE A 17 3.55 -18.37 -3.16
CA PHE A 17 3.99 -18.36 -1.78
C PHE A 17 3.13 -19.29 -0.91
N ILE A 18 3.76 -19.99 0.03
CA ILE A 18 3.07 -20.91 0.95
C ILE A 18 3.37 -20.49 2.39
N SER A 19 2.32 -20.14 3.13
CA SER A 19 2.40 -19.87 4.57
C SER A 19 1.84 -21.04 5.39
N PRO A 20 2.65 -21.70 6.23
CA PRO A 20 2.15 -22.73 7.14
C PRO A 20 1.04 -22.24 8.08
N ALA A 21 1.08 -20.98 8.53
CA ALA A 21 0.04 -20.41 9.37
C ALA A 21 -1.29 -20.25 8.61
N VAL A 22 -1.24 -19.79 7.35
CA VAL A 22 -2.44 -19.69 6.48
C VAL A 22 -3.03 -21.07 6.19
N GLU A 23 -2.20 -22.07 5.84
CA GLU A 23 -2.70 -23.44 5.61
C GLU A 23 -3.31 -24.06 6.86
N SER A 24 -2.75 -23.77 8.03
CA SER A 24 -3.28 -24.23 9.32
C SER A 24 -4.62 -23.58 9.63
N LEU A 25 -4.74 -22.26 9.44
CA LEU A 25 -5.99 -21.53 9.63
C LEU A 25 -7.08 -22.02 8.66
N ILE A 26 -6.74 -22.29 7.39
CA ILE A 26 -7.69 -22.86 6.42
C ILE A 26 -8.26 -24.18 6.94
N LYS A 27 -7.40 -25.09 7.39
CA LYS A 27 -7.82 -26.38 7.96
C LYS A 27 -8.68 -26.21 9.21
N GLU A 28 -8.38 -25.24 10.05
CA GLU A 28 -9.12 -24.95 11.27
C GLU A 28 -10.51 -24.38 10.96
N ILE A 29 -10.59 -23.30 10.17
CA ILE A 29 -11.84 -22.61 9.84
C ILE A 29 -12.80 -23.54 9.10
N LYS A 30 -12.29 -24.37 8.17
CA LYS A 30 -13.11 -25.37 7.47
C LYS A 30 -13.82 -26.35 8.41
N LYS A 31 -13.26 -26.68 9.57
CA LYS A 31 -13.92 -27.55 10.56
C LYS A 31 -15.13 -26.86 11.22
N HIS A 32 -15.14 -25.54 11.26
CA HIS A 32 -16.17 -24.74 11.92
C HIS A 32 -17.27 -24.28 10.97
N ILE A 33 -17.02 -24.26 9.65
CA ILE A 33 -18.02 -23.89 8.65
C ILE A 33 -18.90 -25.11 8.31
N ARG A 34 -20.17 -25.06 8.73
CA ARG A 34 -21.15 -26.13 8.44
C ARG A 34 -21.54 -26.22 6.96
N ASN A 35 -21.64 -25.08 6.27
CA ASN A 35 -21.97 -25.03 4.85
C ASN A 35 -20.74 -25.43 4.02
N LYS A 36 -20.83 -26.57 3.32
CA LYS A 36 -19.71 -27.11 2.52
C LYS A 36 -19.29 -26.19 1.36
N GLU A 37 -20.23 -25.49 0.74
CA GLU A 37 -19.95 -24.52 -0.32
C GLU A 37 -19.19 -23.32 0.23
N LEU A 38 -19.59 -22.81 1.40
CA LEU A 38 -18.89 -21.71 2.05
C LEU A 38 -17.48 -22.12 2.50
N ALA A 39 -17.31 -23.36 3.00
CA ALA A 39 -15.99 -23.89 3.35
C ALA A 39 -15.09 -24.03 2.11
N TRP A 40 -15.65 -24.44 0.97
CA TRP A 40 -14.98 -24.51 -0.32
C TRP A 40 -14.60 -23.11 -0.83
N LEU A 41 -15.52 -22.14 -0.81
CA LEU A 41 -15.23 -20.75 -1.18
C LEU A 41 -14.12 -20.16 -0.31
N PHE A 42 -14.16 -20.36 1.01
CA PHE A 42 -13.13 -19.86 1.92
C PHE A 42 -11.75 -20.43 1.58
N GLU A 43 -11.64 -21.74 1.33
CA GLU A 43 -10.38 -22.39 0.95
C GLU A 43 -9.79 -21.87 -0.36
N ASN A 44 -10.64 -21.45 -1.29
CA ASN A 44 -10.21 -20.93 -2.59
C ASN A 44 -9.86 -19.45 -2.52
N CYS A 45 -10.66 -18.64 -1.82
CA CYS A 45 -10.51 -17.19 -1.79
C CYS A 45 -9.46 -16.72 -0.78
N PHE A 46 -9.45 -17.29 0.43
CA PHE A 46 -8.60 -16.80 1.50
C PHE A 46 -7.10 -16.80 1.16
N PRO A 47 -6.51 -17.84 0.54
CA PRO A 47 -5.09 -17.84 0.16
C PRO A 47 -4.80 -17.29 -1.25
N ASN A 48 -5.80 -16.82 -2.00
CA ASN A 48 -5.65 -16.56 -3.43
C ASN A 48 -4.55 -15.54 -3.75
N THR A 49 -4.41 -14.49 -2.93
CA THR A 49 -3.29 -13.53 -3.01
C THR A 49 -1.93 -14.26 -2.97
N LEU A 50 -1.70 -15.09 -1.95
CA LEU A 50 -0.43 -15.79 -1.78
C LEU A 50 -0.17 -16.82 -2.88
N ASP A 51 -1.24 -17.46 -3.36
CA ASP A 51 -1.14 -18.48 -4.39
C ASP A 51 -0.77 -17.89 -5.76
N THR A 52 -1.31 -16.72 -6.09
CA THR A 52 -1.37 -16.27 -7.50
C THR A 52 -0.77 -14.90 -7.76
N THR A 53 -0.71 -14.00 -6.78
CA THR A 53 -0.40 -12.58 -7.06
C THR A 53 0.92 -12.07 -6.47
N VAL A 54 1.48 -12.75 -5.47
CA VAL A 54 2.71 -12.29 -4.80
C VAL A 54 3.96 -12.76 -5.53
N GLU A 55 4.97 -11.90 -5.63
CA GLU A 55 6.33 -12.29 -5.96
C GLU A 55 7.26 -11.79 -4.84
N PHE A 56 7.74 -12.72 -4.02
CA PHE A 56 8.53 -12.44 -2.84
C PHE A 56 9.98 -12.86 -3.03
N HIS A 57 10.91 -11.99 -2.65
CA HIS A 57 12.33 -12.34 -2.53
C HIS A 57 13.00 -11.53 -1.42
N ILE A 58 14.14 -12.02 -0.94
CA ILE A 58 15.05 -11.24 -0.10
C ILE A 58 16.08 -10.60 -1.02
N ASN A 59 16.10 -9.27 -1.07
CA ASN A 59 17.09 -8.53 -1.82
C ASN A 59 18.45 -8.60 -1.09
N THR A 60 19.31 -9.49 -1.55
CA THR A 60 20.66 -9.68 -0.99
C THR A 60 21.65 -8.58 -1.37
N THR A 61 21.31 -7.72 -2.34
CA THR A 61 22.18 -6.65 -2.84
C THR A 61 21.95 -5.31 -2.14
N VAL A 62 20.74 -5.06 -1.62
CA VAL A 62 20.39 -3.84 -0.89
C VAL A 62 19.95 -4.22 0.52
N ARG A 63 20.90 -4.14 1.46
CA ARG A 63 20.66 -4.26 2.91
C ARG A 63 19.93 -5.56 3.35
N HIS A 64 19.95 -6.63 2.56
CA HIS A 64 19.25 -7.90 2.85
C HIS A 64 17.76 -7.72 3.16
N GLN A 65 17.10 -6.77 2.50
CA GLN A 65 15.70 -6.41 2.79
C GLN A 65 14.70 -7.30 2.02
N PRO A 66 13.56 -7.66 2.62
CA PRO A 66 12.50 -8.31 1.88
C PRO A 66 11.91 -7.36 0.84
N ASP A 67 11.50 -7.91 -0.29
CA ASP A 67 10.77 -7.20 -1.34
C ASP A 67 9.65 -8.09 -1.85
N THR A 68 8.44 -7.53 -1.83
CA THR A 68 7.25 -8.24 -2.30
C THR A 68 6.52 -7.37 -3.29
N TYR A 69 6.46 -7.85 -4.53
CA TYR A 69 5.61 -7.27 -5.57
C TYR A 69 4.27 -8.00 -5.57
N VAL A 70 3.15 -7.28 -5.58
CA VAL A 70 1.81 -7.89 -5.55
C VAL A 70 0.99 -7.34 -6.71
N ILE A 71 0.61 -8.19 -7.64
CA ILE A 71 -0.29 -7.81 -8.73
C ILE A 71 -1.76 -7.86 -8.28
N THR A 72 -2.64 -7.15 -8.97
CA THR A 72 -4.08 -7.18 -8.65
C THR A 72 -4.73 -8.52 -8.99
N GLY A 73 -4.21 -9.21 -10.01
CA GLY A 73 -4.66 -10.52 -10.46
C GLY A 73 -4.37 -10.72 -11.94
N ASP A 74 -5.33 -10.38 -12.77
CA ASP A 74 -5.24 -10.42 -14.23
C ASP A 74 -4.44 -9.25 -14.84
N ILE A 75 -4.30 -8.13 -14.11
CA ILE A 75 -3.47 -7.00 -14.51
C ILE A 75 -2.08 -7.10 -13.86
N ASP A 76 -1.04 -7.13 -14.69
CA ASP A 76 0.37 -7.17 -14.25
C ASP A 76 0.88 -5.79 -13.80
N ALA A 77 0.23 -5.25 -12.76
CA ALA A 77 0.64 -4.05 -12.06
C ALA A 77 0.20 -4.08 -10.59
N MET A 78 0.95 -3.35 -9.75
CA MET A 78 0.71 -3.26 -8.32
C MET A 78 0.03 -1.93 -8.00
N TRP A 79 -1.23 -2.00 -7.58
CA TRP A 79 -1.94 -0.87 -6.98
C TRP A 79 -1.58 -0.74 -5.51
N LEU A 80 -1.35 0.49 -5.06
CA LEU A 80 -1.01 0.74 -3.65
C LEU A 80 -2.16 0.32 -2.72
N ARG A 81 -3.40 0.68 -3.05
CA ARG A 81 -4.62 0.24 -2.34
C ARG A 81 -4.74 -1.28 -2.30
N ASP A 82 -4.76 -1.89 -3.48
CA ASP A 82 -5.08 -3.31 -3.63
C ASP A 82 -4.05 -4.18 -2.91
N SER A 83 -2.75 -3.87 -3.07
CA SER A 83 -1.69 -4.64 -2.41
C SER A 83 -1.76 -4.57 -0.87
N SER A 84 -2.16 -3.44 -0.29
CA SER A 84 -2.42 -3.35 1.16
C SER A 84 -3.64 -4.16 1.58
N ALA A 85 -4.74 -4.07 0.82
CA ALA A 85 -5.97 -4.79 1.10
C ALA A 85 -5.80 -6.32 0.97
N GLN A 86 -5.08 -6.77 -0.06
CA GLN A 86 -4.83 -8.17 -0.37
C GLN A 86 -4.08 -8.91 0.74
N VAL A 87 -3.16 -8.24 1.46
CA VAL A 87 -2.38 -8.85 2.55
C VAL A 87 -2.95 -8.62 3.94
N HIS A 88 -3.87 -7.67 4.09
CA HIS A 88 -4.45 -7.29 5.38
C HIS A 88 -5.02 -8.47 6.20
N PRO A 89 -5.74 -9.43 5.62
CA PRO A 89 -6.30 -10.57 6.38
C PRO A 89 -5.24 -11.47 7.02
N TYR A 90 -3.99 -11.37 6.58
CA TYR A 90 -2.89 -12.21 7.05
C TYR A 90 -2.11 -11.60 8.21
N LEU A 91 -2.32 -10.32 8.53
CA LEU A 91 -1.60 -9.61 9.61
C LEU A 91 -1.65 -10.36 10.96
N PRO A 92 -2.79 -10.90 11.42
CA PRO A 92 -2.84 -11.62 12.70
C PRO A 92 -1.97 -12.89 12.74
N LEU A 93 -1.63 -13.45 11.58
CA LEU A 93 -0.89 -14.71 11.44
C LEU A 93 0.63 -14.51 11.45
N MET A 94 1.12 -13.28 11.29
CA MET A 94 2.56 -12.97 11.22
C MET A 94 3.36 -13.44 12.44
N ARG A 95 2.73 -13.50 13.62
CA ARG A 95 3.39 -13.95 14.86
C ARG A 95 3.73 -15.44 14.83
N GLN A 96 3.00 -16.21 14.04
CA GLN A 96 3.13 -17.66 13.94
C GLN A 96 3.98 -18.07 12.72
N ASP A 97 4.27 -17.13 11.82
CA ASP A 97 4.97 -17.38 10.56
C ASP A 97 5.89 -16.22 10.18
N ALA A 98 7.19 -16.42 10.43
CA ALA A 98 8.21 -15.41 10.16
C ALA A 98 8.38 -15.11 8.65
N GLN A 99 8.14 -16.08 7.76
CA GLN A 99 8.25 -15.84 6.31
C GLN A 99 7.07 -15.01 5.82
N LEU A 100 5.86 -15.28 6.32
CA LEU A 100 4.69 -14.46 6.04
C LEU A 100 4.88 -13.02 6.52
N ARG A 101 5.47 -12.83 7.71
CA ARG A 101 5.83 -11.51 8.22
C ARG A 101 6.81 -10.79 7.28
N LEU A 102 7.88 -11.46 6.84
CA LEU A 102 8.84 -10.90 5.89
C LEU A 102 8.19 -10.54 4.54
N LEU A 103 7.26 -11.36 4.05
CA LEU A 103 6.49 -11.04 2.84
C LEU A 103 5.72 -9.73 3.01
N ILE A 104 5.01 -9.56 4.13
CA ILE A 104 4.21 -8.35 4.39
C ILE A 104 5.11 -7.12 4.60
N GLU A 105 6.25 -7.28 5.29
CA GLU A 105 7.29 -6.24 5.36
C GLU A 105 7.78 -5.84 3.96
N GLY A 106 7.99 -6.82 3.08
CA GLY A 106 8.38 -6.59 1.69
C GLY A 106 7.34 -5.83 0.86
N VAL A 107 6.04 -6.01 1.15
CA VAL A 107 4.96 -5.23 0.50
C VAL A 107 5.08 -3.76 0.88
N LEU A 108 5.22 -3.48 2.18
CA LEU A 108 5.35 -2.13 2.69
C LEU A 108 6.60 -1.43 2.12
N LEU A 109 7.73 -2.15 2.05
CA LEU A 109 8.99 -1.67 1.46
C LEU A 109 8.82 -1.31 -0.01
N ARG A 110 8.19 -2.19 -0.77
CA ARG A 110 7.89 -1.97 -2.18
C ARG A 110 6.97 -0.76 -2.38
N GLN A 111 5.90 -0.63 -1.59
CA GLN A 111 4.99 0.51 -1.67
C GLN A 111 5.71 1.85 -1.43
N CYS A 112 6.69 1.89 -0.52
CA CYS A 112 7.44 3.12 -0.28
C CYS A 112 8.37 3.48 -1.44
N LEU A 113 8.94 2.49 -2.12
CA LEU A 113 9.68 2.73 -3.36
C LEU A 113 8.76 3.24 -4.49
N CYS A 114 7.53 2.73 -4.56
CA CYS A 114 6.51 3.20 -5.48
C CYS A 114 6.12 4.67 -5.23
N ILE A 115 5.83 5.03 -3.98
CA ILE A 115 5.50 6.41 -3.58
C ILE A 115 6.68 7.36 -3.85
N GLN A 116 7.92 6.93 -3.58
CA GLN A 116 9.11 7.73 -3.89
C GLN A 116 9.28 7.97 -5.39
N ARG A 117 8.91 6.99 -6.22
CA ARG A 117 8.99 7.09 -7.69
C ARG A 117 7.98 8.09 -8.22
N ASP A 118 6.71 7.93 -7.87
CA ASP A 118 5.68 8.91 -8.18
C ASP A 118 4.56 8.86 -7.14
N PRO A 119 4.46 9.88 -6.27
CA PRO A 119 3.45 9.90 -5.23
C PRO A 119 2.05 10.20 -5.78
N TYR A 120 1.91 10.60 -7.05
CA TYR A 120 0.62 10.85 -7.68
C TYR A 120 0.07 9.63 -8.43
N ALA A 121 0.85 8.55 -8.52
CA ALA A 121 0.44 7.34 -9.19
C ALA A 121 -0.30 6.39 -8.23
N ASN A 122 -1.36 5.76 -8.75
CA ASN A 122 -2.07 4.69 -8.07
C ASN A 122 -1.41 3.32 -8.32
N ALA A 123 -0.80 3.13 -9.50
CA ALA A 123 -0.33 1.81 -9.95
C ALA A 123 1.11 1.81 -10.48
N HIS A 124 1.86 0.75 -10.16
CA HIS A 124 3.28 0.64 -10.50
C HIS A 124 3.66 -0.72 -11.09
N TYR A 125 4.59 -0.69 -12.03
CA TYR A 125 5.28 -1.89 -12.48
C TYR A 125 6.39 -2.29 -11.51
N LYS A 126 6.69 -3.59 -11.52
CA LYS A 126 7.82 -4.15 -10.77
C LYS A 126 9.14 -3.48 -11.14
N TYR A 127 9.41 -3.36 -12.45
CA TYR A 127 10.65 -2.83 -12.99
C TYR A 127 10.49 -1.37 -13.43
N THR A 128 11.54 -0.56 -13.22
CA THR A 128 11.57 0.87 -13.55
C THR A 128 11.74 1.17 -15.03
N ASN A 129 12.20 0.21 -15.82
CA ASN A 129 12.47 0.38 -17.24
C ASN A 129 11.25 0.15 -18.13
N ARG A 130 10.10 -0.24 -17.55
CA ARG A 130 8.87 -0.46 -18.31
C ARG A 130 8.12 0.86 -18.51
N THR A 131 7.68 1.07 -19.74
CA THR A 131 6.82 2.19 -20.11
C THR A 131 5.37 1.71 -20.18
N SER A 132 4.45 2.53 -19.67
CA SER A 132 3.03 2.20 -19.70
C SER A 132 2.41 2.36 -21.09
N GLU A 133 1.46 1.48 -21.42
CA GLU A 133 0.56 1.66 -22.56
C GLU A 133 -0.25 2.95 -22.48
N TRP A 134 -0.57 3.41 -21.26
CA TRP A 134 -1.30 4.66 -21.00
C TRP A 134 -0.49 5.91 -21.35
N GLN A 135 0.83 5.82 -21.55
CA GLN A 135 1.68 6.99 -21.81
C GLN A 135 1.25 7.80 -23.05
N ARG A 136 0.66 7.15 -24.06
CA ARG A 136 0.23 7.84 -25.29
C ARG A 136 -1.15 8.51 -25.16
N MET A 137 -2.00 7.98 -24.28
CA MET A 137 -3.42 8.32 -24.19
C MET A 137 -3.72 9.23 -22.99
N ASP A 138 -2.95 9.08 -21.93
CA ASP A 138 -3.06 9.90 -20.72
C ASP A 138 -2.25 11.18 -20.90
N GLN A 139 -2.94 12.32 -20.89
CA GLN A 139 -2.29 13.63 -20.85
C GLN A 139 -1.80 13.93 -19.43
N THR A 140 -0.73 13.25 -19.01
CA THR A 140 -0.11 13.38 -17.69
C THR A 140 1.40 13.13 -17.78
N ASP A 141 2.15 13.56 -16.76
CA ASP A 141 3.61 13.35 -16.68
C ASP A 141 3.95 11.88 -16.34
N MET A 142 3.69 10.96 -17.26
CA MET A 142 3.96 9.53 -17.08
C MET A 142 5.46 9.25 -16.99
N ARG A 143 5.85 8.54 -15.93
CA ARG A 143 7.25 8.14 -15.67
C ARG A 143 7.46 6.65 -15.95
N PRO A 144 8.66 6.23 -16.38
CA PRO A 144 9.03 4.82 -16.43
C PRO A 144 8.80 4.12 -15.07
N GLY A 145 8.25 2.90 -15.11
CA GLY A 145 7.89 2.11 -13.94
C GLY A 145 6.57 2.49 -13.27
N VAL A 146 5.84 3.49 -13.77
CA VAL A 146 4.44 3.77 -13.40
C VAL A 146 3.53 3.03 -14.39
N HIS A 147 2.57 2.27 -13.89
CA HIS A 147 1.55 1.63 -14.72
C HIS A 147 0.47 2.67 -15.05
N GLU A 148 -0.19 3.23 -14.04
CA GLU A 148 -1.24 4.23 -14.20
C GLU A 148 -0.99 5.37 -13.22
N ARG A 149 -1.33 6.59 -13.63
CA ARG A 149 -1.11 7.81 -12.83
C ARG A 149 -2.42 8.54 -12.53
N LYS A 150 -3.44 7.78 -12.10
CA LYS A 150 -4.67 8.35 -11.56
C LYS A 150 -4.44 8.71 -10.10
N TRP A 151 -4.62 9.99 -9.78
CA TRP A 151 -4.44 10.46 -8.42
C TRP A 151 -5.63 10.03 -7.55
N GLU A 152 -5.37 9.11 -6.63
CA GLU A 152 -6.35 8.58 -5.71
C GLU A 152 -5.85 8.84 -4.28
N LEU A 153 -6.65 9.56 -3.48
CA LEU A 153 -6.25 9.88 -2.11
C LEU A 153 -5.96 8.62 -1.29
N ASP A 154 -6.70 7.54 -1.56
CA ASP A 154 -6.53 6.28 -0.86
C ASP A 154 -5.31 5.46 -1.31
N SER A 155 -4.73 5.76 -2.48
CA SER A 155 -3.42 5.20 -2.84
C SER A 155 -2.31 5.65 -1.88
N LEU A 156 -2.49 6.82 -1.25
CA LEU A 156 -1.66 7.27 -0.14
C LEU A 156 -2.35 7.10 1.23
N CYS A 157 -3.48 6.37 1.33
CA CYS A 157 -4.25 6.26 2.58
C CYS A 157 -3.44 5.57 3.66
N TYR A 158 -2.83 6.45 4.44
CA TYR A 158 -1.99 6.25 5.58
C TYR A 158 -2.50 5.18 6.57
N ARG A 159 -3.82 5.18 6.84
CA ARG A 159 -4.46 4.27 7.81
C ARG A 159 -4.18 2.79 7.54
N GLN A 160 -4.21 2.36 6.27
CA GLN A 160 -4.00 0.96 5.93
C GLN A 160 -2.55 0.55 6.18
N ASN A 161 -1.60 1.40 5.78
CA ASN A 161 -0.17 1.14 5.93
C ASN A 161 0.30 1.28 7.39
N ASP A 162 -0.27 2.21 8.16
CA ASP A 162 0.01 2.32 9.60
C ASP A 162 -0.44 1.11 10.36
N HIS A 163 -1.62 0.57 10.03
CA HIS A 163 -2.09 -0.63 10.67
C HIS A 163 -1.15 -1.81 10.39
N ILE A 164 -0.66 -1.93 9.14
CA ILE A 164 0.36 -2.91 8.78
C ILE A 164 1.64 -2.70 9.59
N VAL A 165 2.17 -1.47 9.65
CA VAL A 165 3.37 -1.12 10.44
C VAL A 165 3.19 -1.48 11.92
N HIS A 166 2.05 -1.11 12.49
CA HIS A 166 1.71 -1.38 13.88
C HIS A 166 1.67 -2.88 14.19
N GLU A 167 1.03 -3.67 13.32
CA GLU A 167 0.96 -5.12 13.50
C GLU A 167 2.32 -5.81 13.29
N ILE A 168 3.16 -5.32 12.37
CA ILE A 168 4.55 -5.78 12.23
C ILE A 168 5.32 -5.51 13.52
N HIS A 169 5.24 -4.29 14.06
CA HIS A 169 5.96 -3.91 15.28
C HIS A 169 5.51 -4.74 16.48
N LYS A 170 4.20 -5.00 16.62
CA LYS A 170 3.69 -5.93 17.63
C LYS A 170 4.17 -7.37 17.44
N ALA A 171 4.29 -7.82 16.20
CA ALA A 171 4.70 -9.19 15.90
C ALA A 171 6.21 -9.41 16.06
N SER A 172 7.01 -8.38 15.82
CA SER A 172 8.45 -8.40 16.01
C SER A 172 8.96 -6.99 16.35
N PRO A 173 9.09 -6.67 17.65
CA PRO A 173 9.52 -5.35 18.11
C PRO A 173 10.91 -4.93 17.59
N ASN A 174 11.73 -5.91 17.17
CA ASN A 174 13.05 -5.69 16.57
C ASN A 174 13.06 -5.76 15.04
N ALA A 175 11.97 -6.17 14.40
CA ALA A 175 11.84 -6.05 12.95
C ALA A 175 11.75 -4.57 12.59
N CYS A 176 12.38 -4.18 11.48
CA CYS A 176 12.46 -2.80 11.01
C CYS A 176 13.18 -1.81 11.98
N ASN A 177 13.88 -2.28 13.02
CA ASN A 177 14.56 -1.40 13.98
C ASN A 177 15.58 -0.48 13.29
N GLY A 178 15.31 0.82 13.35
CA GLY A 178 16.32 1.88 13.27
C GLY A 178 16.24 2.83 12.07
N LEU A 179 15.84 2.37 10.88
CA LEU A 179 15.91 3.21 9.67
C LEU A 179 14.57 3.39 8.98
N TYR A 180 13.72 2.38 8.94
CA TYR A 180 12.64 2.36 7.96
C TYR A 180 11.36 3.04 8.42
N ILE A 181 10.96 2.92 9.70
CA ILE A 181 9.78 3.63 10.22
C ILE A 181 10.05 5.14 10.20
N LYS A 182 11.25 5.59 10.59
CA LYS A 182 11.64 7.00 10.50
C LYS A 182 11.75 7.46 9.05
N ASP A 183 12.47 6.76 8.17
CA ASP A 183 12.54 7.13 6.75
C ASP A 183 11.16 7.15 6.08
N TYR A 184 10.30 6.17 6.39
CA TYR A 184 8.93 6.11 5.90
C TYR A 184 8.13 7.29 6.42
N GLN A 185 8.14 7.54 7.73
CA GLN A 185 7.42 8.64 8.35
C GLN A 185 7.92 10.01 7.86
N GLU A 186 9.23 10.23 7.78
CA GLU A 186 9.84 11.47 7.28
C GLU A 186 9.55 11.70 5.80
N LYS A 187 9.68 10.66 4.96
CA LYS A 187 9.38 10.77 3.51
C LYS A 187 7.89 10.95 3.28
N LYS A 188 7.05 10.27 4.07
CA LYS A 188 5.60 10.46 4.12
C LYS A 188 5.25 11.89 4.51
N GLU A 189 5.81 12.42 5.59
CA GLU A 189 5.55 13.78 6.07
C GLU A 189 6.00 14.83 5.04
N LYS A 190 7.19 14.66 4.46
CA LYS A 190 7.68 15.52 3.37
C LYS A 190 6.76 15.49 2.16
N GLN A 191 6.21 14.33 1.80
CA GLN A 191 5.29 14.20 0.69
C GLN A 191 3.93 14.82 1.00
N MET A 192 3.40 14.63 2.22
CA MET A 192 2.17 15.28 2.68
C MET A 192 2.31 16.81 2.69
N ASN A 193 3.44 17.34 3.15
CA ASN A 193 3.73 18.77 3.14
C ASN A 193 3.85 19.32 1.71
N LYS A 194 4.39 18.53 0.78
CA LYS A 194 4.41 18.86 -0.65
C LYS A 194 3.00 18.90 -1.24
N LEU A 195 2.14 17.95 -0.91
CA LEU A 195 0.74 17.93 -1.36
C LEU A 195 -0.07 19.09 -0.77
N ALA A 196 0.10 19.36 0.53
CA ALA A 196 -0.54 20.47 1.22
C ALA A 196 -0.12 21.83 0.61
N SER A 197 1.15 22.01 0.26
CA SER A 197 1.63 23.24 -0.40
C SER A 197 1.14 23.42 -1.84
N HIS A 198 0.84 22.33 -2.58
CA HIS A 198 0.20 22.42 -3.90
C HIS A 198 -1.28 22.82 -3.81
N ASN A 199 -1.94 22.58 -2.68
CA ASN A 199 -3.34 22.92 -2.43
C ASN A 199 -3.55 24.37 -1.90
N VAL A 200 -2.48 25.10 -1.56
CA VAL A 200 -2.55 26.47 -0.99
C VAL A 200 -2.47 27.59 -2.04
N THR A 201 -2.19 27.30 -3.31
CA THR A 201 -2.25 28.32 -4.39
C THR A 201 -3.16 27.89 -5.53
N SER A 202 -4.40 28.38 -5.50
CA SER A 202 -5.45 28.12 -6.51
C SER A 202 -5.10 28.55 -7.94
N SER A 203 -3.94 29.15 -8.18
CA SER A 203 -3.49 29.60 -9.51
C SER A 203 -2.46 28.68 -10.19
N LYS A 204 -2.01 27.57 -9.56
CA LYS A 204 -0.93 26.72 -10.11
C LYS A 204 -1.13 25.21 -9.91
N VAL A 205 -2.37 24.69 -9.91
CA VAL A 205 -2.58 23.24 -10.02
C VAL A 205 -2.19 22.80 -11.44
N LYS A 206 -0.93 22.35 -11.61
CA LYS A 206 -0.38 21.83 -12.88
C LYS A 206 -0.81 20.39 -13.20
N HIS A 207 -1.62 19.77 -12.35
CA HIS A 207 -2.01 18.37 -12.51
C HIS A 207 -3.34 18.30 -13.24
N LYS A 208 -3.26 18.37 -14.56
CA LYS A 208 -4.36 18.01 -15.46
C LYS A 208 -4.16 16.54 -15.79
N ILE A 209 -5.12 15.68 -15.45
CA ILE A 209 -5.21 14.34 -16.00
C ILE A 209 -6.39 14.40 -16.96
N ILE A 210 -6.12 14.39 -18.26
CA ILE A 210 -7.13 14.15 -19.28
C ILE A 210 -6.77 12.81 -19.91
N GLN A 211 -7.61 11.80 -19.70
CA GLN A 211 -7.57 10.57 -20.50
C GLN A 211 -8.53 10.74 -21.68
N GLU A 212 -8.07 10.52 -22.90
CA GLU A 212 -9.00 10.38 -24.04
C GLU A 212 -9.50 8.93 -24.12
N PHE A 213 -10.59 8.56 -23.42
CA PHE A 213 -11.28 7.27 -23.65
C PHE A 213 -12.79 7.25 -23.29
N HIS A 214 -13.44 6.14 -23.69
CA HIS A 214 -14.85 5.83 -23.97
C HIS A 214 -15.96 6.17 -22.95
N SER A 215 -15.70 6.67 -21.74
CA SER A 215 -16.74 6.96 -20.74
C SER A 215 -16.46 8.22 -19.91
N GLU A 216 -17.51 8.99 -19.58
CA GLU A 216 -17.40 10.25 -18.82
C GLU A 216 -16.86 10.07 -17.39
N ALA A 217 -16.92 8.86 -16.83
CA ALA A 217 -16.46 8.57 -15.46
C ALA A 217 -14.92 8.56 -15.31
N ASP A 218 -14.19 8.44 -16.43
CA ASP A 218 -12.74 8.41 -16.46
C ASP A 218 -12.11 9.82 -16.61
N LEU A 219 -12.93 10.86 -16.70
CA LEU A 219 -12.52 12.24 -16.92
C LEU A 219 -12.63 13.09 -15.64
N ILE A 220 -11.62 13.92 -15.39
CA ILE A 220 -11.76 15.03 -14.45
C ILE A 220 -12.51 16.17 -15.15
N VAL A 221 -13.80 16.32 -14.85
CA VAL A 221 -14.59 17.49 -15.27
C VAL A 221 -14.26 18.68 -14.37
N ASN A 222 -13.97 19.83 -15.00
CA ASN A 222 -13.17 20.93 -14.47
C ASN A 222 -13.87 21.83 -13.39
N GLU A 223 -14.92 21.36 -12.70
CA GLU A 223 -15.83 22.28 -11.99
C GLU A 223 -15.83 22.29 -10.45
N ASN A 224 -15.05 21.49 -9.71
CA ASN A 224 -15.18 21.46 -8.23
C ASN A 224 -13.89 21.35 -7.40
N THR A 225 -12.80 22.00 -7.82
CA THR A 225 -11.52 22.06 -7.08
C THR A 225 -11.61 22.72 -5.69
N MET A 226 -12.67 23.47 -5.38
CA MET A 226 -12.84 24.16 -4.09
C MET A 226 -13.19 23.25 -2.91
N ASN A 227 -13.79 22.08 -3.15
CA ASN A 227 -14.30 21.22 -2.08
C ASN A 227 -13.25 20.21 -1.57
N LEU A 228 -12.33 19.79 -2.44
CA LEU A 228 -11.23 18.86 -2.13
C LEU A 228 -10.25 19.42 -1.09
N ASN A 229 -9.93 20.71 -1.14
CA ASN A 229 -9.00 21.33 -0.20
C ASN A 229 -9.52 21.29 1.26
N LYS A 230 -10.83 21.47 1.46
CA LYS A 230 -11.45 21.39 2.79
C LYS A 230 -11.46 19.95 3.31
N ILE A 231 -11.72 18.98 2.44
CA ILE A 231 -11.75 17.56 2.79
C ILE A 231 -10.35 17.06 3.16
N VAL A 232 -9.34 17.41 2.36
CA VAL A 232 -7.94 17.03 2.62
C VAL A 232 -7.44 17.67 3.92
N GLN A 233 -7.70 18.95 4.15
CA GLN A 233 -7.31 19.62 5.39
C GLN A 233 -8.00 19.00 6.61
N ALA A 234 -9.31 18.75 6.55
CA ALA A 234 -10.05 18.10 7.62
C ALA A 234 -9.53 16.67 7.91
N THR A 235 -9.08 15.95 6.88
CA THR A 235 -8.48 14.62 7.04
C THR A 235 -7.11 14.70 7.72
N ILE A 236 -6.28 15.67 7.33
CA ILE A 236 -4.98 15.93 7.96
C ILE A 236 -5.17 16.28 9.44
N ASP A 237 -6.08 17.21 9.74
CA ASP A 237 -6.36 17.66 11.11
C ASP A 237 -6.87 16.51 11.98
N THR A 238 -7.72 15.63 11.41
CA THR A 238 -8.24 14.45 12.12
C THR A 238 -7.13 13.43 12.42
N VAL A 239 -6.25 13.17 11.45
CA VAL A 239 -5.11 12.25 11.63
C VAL A 239 -4.13 12.80 12.66
N GLN A 240 -3.86 14.10 12.62
CA GLN A 240 -2.96 14.76 13.54
C GLN A 240 -3.52 14.71 14.98
N ALA A 241 -4.80 15.04 15.18
CA ALA A 241 -5.46 14.94 16.49
C ALA A 241 -5.44 13.51 17.05
N GLN A 242 -5.60 12.49 16.21
CA GLN A 242 -5.53 11.07 16.63
C GLN A 242 -4.12 10.66 17.05
N LEU A 243 -3.09 11.15 16.35
CA LEU A 243 -1.69 10.91 16.71
C LEU A 243 -1.31 11.60 18.02
N GLU A 244 -1.76 12.84 18.24
CA GLU A 244 -1.54 13.58 19.49
C GLU A 244 -2.20 12.87 20.69
N GLN A 245 -3.40 12.32 20.50
CA GLN A 245 -4.13 11.59 21.53
C GLN A 245 -3.52 10.22 21.85
N GLN A 246 -2.93 9.55 20.86
CA GLN A 246 -2.39 8.18 21.01
C GLN A 246 -0.92 8.16 21.48
N PHE A 247 -0.15 9.20 21.17
CA PHE A 247 1.30 9.23 21.40
C PHE A 247 1.79 10.44 22.21
N GLY A 248 0.92 11.37 22.62
CA GLY A 248 1.27 12.48 23.52
C GLY A 248 2.23 13.52 22.94
N VAL A 249 2.36 13.60 21.61
CA VAL A 249 3.26 14.54 20.93
C VAL A 249 2.55 15.88 20.75
N ASP A 250 2.90 16.89 21.53
CA ASP A 250 2.35 18.26 21.39
C ASP A 250 3.12 19.05 20.32
N SER A 251 2.52 19.23 19.15
CA SER A 251 3.11 19.95 18.01
C SER A 251 3.05 21.49 18.12
N SER A 252 2.48 22.02 19.20
CA SER A 252 2.34 23.48 19.40
C SER A 252 3.65 24.20 19.75
N LYS A 253 4.72 23.47 20.09
CA LYS A 253 6.00 24.04 20.55
C LYS A 253 7.03 24.34 19.45
N ASP A 254 6.91 23.77 18.26
CA ASP A 254 7.94 23.90 17.20
C ASP A 254 7.68 25.00 16.14
N LYS A 255 6.71 25.90 16.38
CA LYS A 255 6.42 27.01 15.43
C LYS A 255 7.39 28.20 15.52
N LYS A 256 8.46 28.15 16.31
CA LYS A 256 9.45 29.23 16.40
C LYS A 256 10.89 28.71 16.35
N THR A 257 11.40 28.40 15.16
CA THR A 257 12.78 28.75 14.76
C THR A 257 13.01 28.36 13.29
N SER A 258 12.71 29.29 12.39
CA SER A 258 13.34 29.32 11.07
C SER A 258 14.80 29.76 11.24
N GLY A 259 15.75 28.83 11.18
CA GLY A 259 17.17 29.16 11.10
C GLY A 259 18.07 28.25 11.93
N LYS A 260 18.86 27.42 11.23
CA LYS A 260 20.05 26.66 11.69
C LYS A 260 19.87 25.80 12.94
N LEU A 261 19.80 24.48 12.75
CA LEU A 261 20.02 23.50 13.81
C LEU A 261 21.30 22.70 13.52
N SER A 262 22.39 23.14 14.16
CA SER A 262 23.54 22.32 14.54
C SER A 262 23.13 21.47 15.74
N ILE A 263 23.32 20.15 15.65
CA ILE A 263 22.99 19.20 16.72
C ILE A 263 24.27 18.91 17.51
N ILE A 264 24.29 19.29 18.79
CA ILE A 264 25.23 18.78 19.79
C ILE A 264 24.45 17.81 20.69
N TYR A 265 25.02 16.61 20.86
CA TYR A 265 24.49 15.54 21.71
C TYR A 265 24.80 15.78 23.19
N SER A 266 23.84 15.41 24.04
CA SER A 266 24.07 14.92 25.41
C SER A 266 22.97 13.94 25.76
#